data_AF-A0A1I5E5D6-F1
#
_entry.id   AF-A0A1I5E5D6-F1
#
_cell.length_a   1.000
_cell.length_b   1.000
_cell.length_c   1.000
_cell.angle_alpha   90.00
_cell.angle_beta   90.00
_cell.angle_gamma   90.00
#
_symmetry.space_group_name_H-M   'P 1'
#
loop_
_entity.id
_entity.type
_entity.pdbx_description
1 polymer ?
#
loop_
_entity_poly.entity_id
_entity_poly.type
_entity_poly.pdbx_seq_one_letter_code
_entity_poly.pdbx_strand_id
1 'polypeptide(L)'
;NYSHHVDAAMRELIGKRPWLTVFRFPTYSPDLNPAEGVWAHLKKSLGNLAPCSIDDLAGLVRTRLKRMQYRPGLLDGFVAETGLITTPP
;
A
#
# COMPACT_ATOMS: atom_id res chain seq x y z
N ASN A 1 -2.69 8.00 -10.29
CA ASN A 1 -3.90 8.82 -10.46
C ASN A 1 -5.00 8.05 -11.19
N TYR A 2 -5.48 6.94 -10.62
CA TYR A 2 -6.55 6.14 -11.23
C TYR A 2 -7.88 6.91 -11.16
N SER A 3 -8.72 6.81 -12.19
CA SER A 3 -9.93 7.64 -12.37
C SER A 3 -10.86 7.61 -11.15
N HIS A 4 -11.02 6.45 -10.52
CA HIS A 4 -11.85 6.28 -9.31
C HIS A 4 -11.25 6.92 -8.05
N HIS A 5 -9.94 7.17 -8.00
CA HIS A 5 -9.34 7.84 -6.84
C HIS A 5 -9.66 9.34 -6.82
N VAL A 6 -10.10 9.93 -7.95
CA VAL A 6 -10.37 11.37 -8.10
C VAL A 6 -11.81 11.69 -8.45
N ASP A 7 -12.70 10.69 -8.44
CA ASP A 7 -14.11 10.90 -8.76
C ASP A 7 -14.87 11.69 -7.66
N ALA A 8 -16.13 12.02 -7.96
CA ALA A 8 -16.96 12.80 -7.06
C ALA A 8 -17.20 12.09 -5.72
N ALA A 9 -17.40 10.77 -5.74
CA ALA A 9 -17.64 9.98 -4.54
C ALA A 9 -16.41 9.99 -3.62
N MET A 10 -15.21 9.82 -4.18
CA MET A 10 -13.97 9.87 -3.40
C MET A 10 -13.71 11.28 -2.85
N ARG A 11 -13.99 12.34 -3.61
CA ARG A 11 -13.88 13.73 -3.12
C ARG A 11 -14.83 13.99 -1.95
N GLU A 12 -16.07 13.52 -2.02
CA GLU A 12 -17.04 13.64 -0.93
C GLU A 12 -16.57 12.90 0.32
N LEU A 13 -16.04 11.67 0.15
CA LEU A 13 -15.49 10.89 1.25
C LEU A 13 -14.31 11.61 1.92
N ILE A 14 -13.41 12.21 1.15
CA ILE A 14 -12.28 12.99 1.68
C ILE A 14 -12.80 14.22 2.42
N GLY A 15 -13.73 14.98 1.83
CA GLY A 15 -14.29 16.21 2.44
C GLY A 15 -14.98 15.98 3.79
N LYS A 16 -15.53 14.78 4.03
CA LYS A 16 -16.13 14.38 5.31
C LYS A 16 -15.10 14.07 6.41
N ARG A 17 -13.80 14.08 6.13
CA ARG A 17 -12.74 13.62 7.04
C ARG A 17 -11.67 14.71 7.23
N PRO A 18 -11.88 15.70 8.12
CA PRO A 18 -10.94 16.81 8.31
C PRO A 18 -9.56 16.38 8.82
N TRP A 19 -9.45 15.18 9.39
CA TRP A 19 -8.19 14.59 9.84
C TRP A 19 -7.35 13.95 8.72
N LEU A 20 -7.89 13.83 7.49
CA LEU A 20 -7.26 13.12 6.39
C LEU A 20 -6.61 14.09 5.40
N THR A 21 -5.28 14.17 5.41
CA THR A 21 -4.51 14.86 4.37
C THR A 21 -4.25 13.91 3.20
N VAL A 22 -4.62 14.33 1.98
CA VAL A 22 -4.45 13.50 0.77
C VAL A 22 -3.40 14.12 -0.15
N PHE A 23 -2.33 13.37 -0.40
CA PHE A 23 -1.33 13.70 -1.41
C PHE A 23 -1.67 13.02 -2.73
N ARG A 24 -1.70 13.80 -3.82
CA ARG A 24 -1.93 13.29 -5.17
C ARG A 24 -0.60 13.15 -5.88
N PHE A 25 -0.19 11.92 -6.15
CA PHE A 25 1.03 11.68 -6.93
C PHE A 25 0.81 11.96 -8.42
N PRO A 26 1.88 12.37 -9.14
CA PRO A 26 1.85 12.41 -10.60
C PRO A 26 1.48 11.05 -11.20
N THR A 27 1.08 11.07 -12.47
CA THR A 27 0.84 9.83 -13.21
C THR A 27 2.16 9.07 -13.38
N TYR A 28 2.12 7.74 -13.32
CA TYR A 28 3.30 6.88 -13.47
C TYR A 28 4.43 7.11 -12.46
N SER A 29 4.08 7.46 -11.21
CA SER A 29 5.05 7.56 -10.09
C SER A 29 4.87 6.43 -9.06
N PRO A 30 5.13 5.16 -9.42
CA PRO A 30 5.05 4.04 -8.48
C PRO A 30 6.12 4.12 -7.38
N ASP A 31 7.24 4.75 -7.67
CA ASP A 31 8.36 5.03 -6.75
C ASP A 31 7.93 5.86 -5.52
N LEU A 32 6.90 6.69 -5.66
CA LEU A 32 6.33 7.46 -4.55
C LEU A 32 5.28 6.69 -3.74
N ASN A 33 4.87 5.49 -4.17
CA ASN A 33 3.82 4.73 -3.51
C ASN A 33 4.41 3.65 -2.57
N PRO A 34 4.36 3.82 -1.24
CA PRO A 34 4.95 2.85 -0.31
C PRO A 34 4.26 1.48 -0.35
N ALA A 35 3.02 1.42 -0.87
CA ALA A 35 2.36 0.14 -1.09
C ALA A 35 3.08 -0.73 -2.14
N GLU A 36 3.83 -0.14 -3.08
CA GLU A 36 4.65 -0.90 -4.03
C GLU A 36 5.77 -1.67 -3.32
N GLY A 37 6.39 -1.09 -2.28
CA GLY A 37 7.37 -1.78 -1.43
C GLY A 37 6.75 -2.99 -0.71
N VAL A 38 5.54 -2.81 -0.17
CA VAL A 38 4.75 -3.91 0.43
C VAL A 38 4.50 -5.02 -0.60
N TRP A 39 4.06 -4.66 -1.81
CA TRP A 39 3.80 -5.61 -2.88
C TRP A 39 5.05 -6.34 -3.37
N ALA A 40 6.17 -5.63 -3.55
CA ALA A 40 7.44 -6.22 -3.95
C ALA A 40 7.93 -7.23 -2.90
N HIS A 41 7.87 -6.86 -1.62
CA HIS A 41 8.23 -7.73 -0.51
C HIS A 41 7.34 -8.97 -0.44
N LEU A 42 6.02 -8.79 -0.56
CA LEU A 42 5.05 -9.87 -0.56
C LEU A 42 5.31 -10.85 -1.72
N LYS A 43 5.40 -10.35 -2.96
CA LYS A 43 5.66 -11.17 -4.15
C LYS A 43 6.95 -11.98 -4.01
N LYS A 44 8.04 -11.36 -3.54
CA LYS A 44 9.31 -12.06 -3.26
C LYS A 44 9.14 -13.20 -2.26
N SER A 45 8.32 -13.00 -1.21
CA SER A 45 8.04 -14.04 -0.21
C SER A 45 7.19 -15.21 -0.71
N LEU A 46 6.49 -15.04 -1.83
CA LEU A 46 5.60 -16.03 -2.43
C LEU A 46 6.25 -16.76 -3.62
N GLY A 47 7.37 -16.26 -4.16
CA GLY A 47 7.92 -16.69 -5.46
C GLY A 47 8.26 -18.18 -5.60
N ASN A 48 8.42 -18.91 -4.49
CA ASN A 48 8.72 -20.35 -4.48
C ASN A 48 7.55 -21.22 -4.00
N LEU A 49 6.35 -20.65 -3.85
CA LEU A 49 5.17 -21.38 -3.39
C LEU A 49 4.28 -21.73 -4.58
N ALA A 50 3.78 -22.97 -4.60
CA ALA A 50 2.82 -23.46 -5.59
C ALA A 50 1.50 -23.85 -4.90
N PRO A 51 0.66 -22.87 -4.50
CA PRO A 51 -0.63 -23.16 -3.89
C PRO A 51 -1.56 -23.87 -4.89
N CYS A 52 -2.36 -24.81 -4.40
CA CYS A 52 -3.24 -25.63 -5.24
C CYS A 52 -4.56 -24.91 -5.59
N SER A 53 -4.86 -23.78 -4.93
CA SER A 53 -6.08 -23.01 -5.14
C SER A 53 -5.88 -21.51 -4.88
N ILE A 54 -6.85 -20.71 -5.33
CA ILE A 54 -6.89 -19.28 -5.02
C ILE A 54 -7.09 -19.04 -3.53
N ASP A 55 -7.86 -19.90 -2.84
CA ASP A 55 -8.09 -19.77 -1.40
C ASP A 55 -6.82 -20.04 -0.59
N ASP A 56 -6.01 -21.02 -1.01
CA ASP A 56 -4.69 -21.29 -0.41
C ASP A 56 -3.77 -20.08 -0.60
N LEU A 57 -3.71 -19.52 -1.81
CA LEU A 57 -2.94 -18.32 -2.10
C LEU A 57 -3.41 -17.14 -1.25
N ALA A 58 -4.72 -16.93 -1.15
CA ALA A 58 -5.29 -15.85 -0.35
C ALA A 58 -4.99 -16.02 1.15
N GLY A 59 -5.01 -17.25 1.66
CA GLY A 59 -4.58 -17.59 3.03
C GLY A 59 -3.11 -17.26 3.30
N LEU A 60 -2.23 -17.61 2.35
CA LEU A 60 -0.81 -17.28 2.41
C LEU A 60 -0.56 -15.77 2.37
N VAL A 61 -1.20 -15.05 1.44
CA VAL A 61 -1.14 -13.59 1.32
C VAL A 61 -1.58 -12.92 2.62
N ARG A 62 -2.76 -13.29 3.15
CA ARG A 62 -3.28 -12.75 4.42
C ARG A 62 -2.30 -12.99 5.57
N THR A 63 -1.75 -14.19 5.68
CA THR A 63 -0.77 -14.53 6.72
C THR A 63 0.51 -13.70 6.60
N ARG A 64 1.04 -13.52 5.39
CA ARG A 64 2.27 -12.74 5.16
C ARG A 64 2.06 -11.25 5.44
N LEU A 65 0.97 -10.67 4.94
CA LEU A 65 0.58 -9.29 5.25
C LEU A 65 0.39 -9.09 6.76
N LYS A 66 -0.26 -10.05 7.44
CA LYS A 66 -0.45 -10.00 8.90
C LYS A 66 0.89 -10.01 9.65
N ARG A 67 1.88 -10.80 9.21
CA ARG A 67 3.23 -10.78 9.80
C ARG A 67 3.94 -9.44 9.56
N MET A 68 3.79 -8.83 8.38
CA MET A 68 4.35 -7.52 8.08
C MET A 68 3.74 -6.43 8.97
N GLN A 69 2.44 -6.51 9.27
CA GLN A 69 1.75 -5.60 10.18
C GLN A 69 2.42 -5.52 11.56
N TYR A 70 2.99 -6.61 12.06
CA TYR A 70 3.67 -6.67 13.36
C TYR A 70 5.15 -6.28 13.30
N ARG A 71 5.63 -5.75 12.18
CA ARG A 71 7.02 -5.31 11.99
C ARG A 71 7.05 -3.81 11.64
N PRO A 72 6.87 -2.89 12.61
CA PRO A 72 6.76 -1.46 12.34
C PRO A 72 7.96 -0.92 11.56
N GLY A 73 9.20 -1.26 11.93
CA GLY A 73 10.38 -0.82 11.19
C GLY A 73 10.46 -1.29 9.73
N LEU A 74 9.80 -2.39 9.37
CA LEU A 74 9.68 -2.81 7.96
C LEU A 74 8.71 -1.88 7.21
N LEU A 75 7.58 -1.54 7.82
CA LEU A 75 6.59 -0.64 7.24
C LEU A 75 7.13 0.78 7.12
N ASP A 76 7.83 1.26 8.16
CA ASP A 76 8.52 2.55 8.17
C ASP A 76 9.58 2.60 7.06
N GLY A 77 10.30 1.49 6.85
CA GLY A 77 11.26 1.35 5.74
C GLY A 77 10.63 1.54 4.35
N PHE A 78 9.43 0.97 4.11
CA PHE A 78 8.73 1.18 2.83
C PHE A 78 8.31 2.63 2.62
N VAL A 79 7.92 3.33 3.68
CA VAL A 79 7.60 4.76 3.61
C VAL A 79 8.88 5.58 3.38
N ALA A 80 9.94 5.29 4.12
CA ALA A 80 11.23 5.98 3.99
C ALA A 80 11.83 5.85 2.58
N GLU A 81 11.69 4.69 1.93
CA GLU A 81 12.17 4.45 0.56
C GLU A 81 11.55 5.41 -0.47
N THR A 82 10.33 5.89 -0.24
CA THR A 82 9.65 6.85 -1.14
C THR A 82 10.19 8.27 -1.04
N GLY A 83 10.99 8.59 -0.01
CA GLY A 83 11.45 9.95 0.28
C GLY A 83 10.33 10.93 0.67
N LEU A 84 9.11 10.46 0.93
CA LEU A 84 7.99 11.32 1.31
C LEU A 84 8.16 11.85 2.74
N ILE A 85 7.86 13.14 2.91
CA ILE A 85 7.78 13.77 4.23
C ILE A 85 6.47 13.32 4.88
N THR A 86 6.56 12.62 6.00
CA THR A 86 5.39 12.07 6.72
C THR A 86 4.79 13.05 7.73
N THR A 87 5.47 14.16 8.00
CA THR A 87 4.94 15.24 8.85
C THR A 87 4.00 16.10 8.01
N PRO A 88 2.68 16.08 8.27
CA PRO A 88 1.76 16.99 7.60
C PRO A 88 2.05 18.45 8.05
N PRO A 89 1.77 19.45 7.20
CA PRO A 89 1.71 20.85 7.63
C PRO A 89 0.59 21.12 8.63
#